data_AF-A0A355RBW4-F1
#
_entry.id   AF-A0A355RBW4-F1
#
_cell.length_a   1.000
_cell.length_b   1.000
_cell.length_c   1.000
_cell.angle_alpha   90.00
_cell.angle_beta   90.00
_cell.angle_gamma   90.00
#
_symmetry.space_group_name_H-M   'P 1'
#
loop_
_entity.id
_entity.type
_entity.pdbx_description
1 polymer ?
#
loop_
_entity_poly.entity_id
_entity_poly.type
_entity_poly.pdbx_seq_one_letter_code
_entity_poly.pdbx_strand_id
1 'polypeptide(L)' 'MGEAISSVCFFGVGFVWLSYGFEYFAAAQFWSAAGMFICAFFSFAACIRYVIQNALFKLKESLNERS' A
#
# COMPACT_ATOMS: atom_id res chain seq x y z
N MET A 1 -14.48 6.95 -7.48
CA MET A 1 -13.69 6.25 -8.52
C MET A 1 -12.19 6.50 -8.40
N GLY A 2 -11.73 7.73 -8.12
CA GLY A 2 -10.29 8.04 -7.98
C GLY A 2 -9.55 7.34 -6.83
N GLU A 3 -10.23 7.05 -5.71
CA GLU A 3 -9.59 6.42 -4.54
C GLU A 3 -9.19 4.96 -4.77
N ALA A 4 -10.01 4.20 -5.49
CA ALA A 4 -9.69 2.81 -5.83
C ALA A 4 -8.48 2.74 -6.75
N ILE A 5 -8.40 3.63 -7.76
CA ILE A 5 -7.27 3.71 -8.69
C ILE A 5 -5.99 4.05 -7.92
N SER A 6 -6.06 5.02 -7.00
CA SER A 6 -4.94 5.41 -6.14
C SER A 6 -4.44 4.24 -5.27
N SER A 7 -5.32 3.45 -4.65
CA SER A 7 -4.90 2.33 -3.82
C SER A 7 -4.20 1.23 -4.62
N VAL A 8 -4.67 0.92 -5.84
CA VAL A 8 -4.00 -0.08 -6.69
C VAL A 8 -2.63 0.42 -7.15
N CYS A 9 -2.49 1.72 -7.44
CA CYS A 9 -1.20 2.33 -7.78
C CYS A 9 -0.21 2.24 -6.62
N PHE A 10 -0.61 2.61 -5.40
CA PHE A 10 0.27 2.51 -4.22
C PHE A 10 0.64 1.06 -3.88
N PHE A 11 -0.30 0.12 -4.07
CA PHE A 11 -0.02 -1.30 -3.90
C PHE A 11 1.00 -1.81 -4.94
N GLY A 12 0.83 -1.45 -6.21
CA GLY A 12 1.74 -1.82 -7.29
C GLY A 12 3.15 -1.26 -7.07
N VAL A 13 3.25 0.01 -6.72
CA VAL A 13 4.53 0.66 -6.38
C VAL A 13 5.19 -0.04 -5.18
N GLY A 14 4.42 -0.38 -4.14
CA GLY A 14 4.91 -1.15 -2.99
C GLY A 14 5.45 -2.53 -3.38
N PHE A 15 4.78 -3.24 -4.28
CA PHE A 15 5.21 -4.55 -4.78
C PHE A 15 6.51 -4.46 -5.59
N VAL A 16 6.67 -3.41 -6.39
CA VAL A 16 7.89 -3.14 -7.16
C VAL A 16 9.07 -2.89 -6.21
N TRP A 17 8.90 -2.02 -5.21
CA TRP A 17 9.92 -1.78 -4.19
C TRP A 17 10.30 -3.03 -3.40
N LEU A 18 9.32 -3.87 -3.05
CA LEU A 18 9.55 -5.14 -2.38
C LEU A 18 10.39 -6.09 -3.25
N SER A 19 10.05 -6.18 -4.55
CA SER A 19 10.74 -7.03 -5.52
C SER A 19 12.22 -6.63 -5.66
N TYR A 20 12.48 -5.33 -5.82
CA TYR A 20 13.86 -4.82 -5.82
C TYR A 20 14.57 -5.04 -4.48
N GLY A 21 13.86 -4.87 -3.36
CA GLY A 21 14.41 -5.15 -2.03
C GLY A 21 14.94 -6.58 -1.89
N PHE A 22 14.22 -7.56 -2.42
CA PHE A 22 14.68 -8.95 -2.44
C PHE A 22 15.89 -9.18 -3.36
N GLU A 23 15.95 -8.53 -4.52
CA GLU A 23 17.11 -8.60 -5.42
C GLU A 23 18.37 -8.04 -4.74
N TYR A 24 18.27 -6.87 -4.10
CA TYR A 24 19.37 -6.26 -3.34
C TYR A 24 19.78 -7.10 -2.12
N PHE A 25 18.81 -7.77 -1.49
CA PHE A 25 19.08 -8.68 -0.38
C PHE A 25 19.85 -9.92 -0.85
N ALA A 26 19.46 -10.51 -1.98
CA ALA A 26 20.16 -11.63 -2.60
C ALA A 26 21.58 -11.24 -3.05
N ALA A 27 21.80 -10.00 -3.46
CA ALA A 27 23.11 -9.44 -3.82
C ALA A 27 23.98 -9.03 -2.61
N ALA A 28 23.58 -9.37 -1.37
CA ALA A 28 24.25 -8.97 -0.12
C ALA A 28 24.40 -7.45 0.09
N GLN A 29 23.62 -6.63 -0.62
CA GLN A 29 23.59 -5.17 -0.50
C GLN A 29 22.55 -4.73 0.53
N PHE A 30 22.76 -5.13 1.79
CA PHE A 30 21.78 -4.98 2.87
C PHE A 30 21.32 -3.54 3.13
N TRP A 31 22.21 -2.55 3.00
CA TRP A 31 21.87 -1.14 3.17
C TRP A 31 20.89 -0.63 2.11
N SER A 32 21.07 -1.05 0.86
CA SER A 32 20.15 -0.69 -0.23
C SER A 32 18.84 -1.46 -0.11
N ALA A 33 18.91 -2.76 0.21
CA ALA A 33 17.73 -3.58 0.45
C ALA A 33 16.84 -3.01 1.56
N ALA A 34 17.43 -2.58 2.69
CA ALA A 34 16.70 -1.97 3.79
C ALA A 34 15.95 -0.69 3.35
N GLY A 35 16.59 0.17 2.56
CA GLY A 35 15.94 1.35 1.98
C GLY A 35 14.74 1.00 1.10
N MET A 36 14.88 -0.01 0.24
CA MET A 36 13.81 -0.49 -0.63
C MET A 36 12.64 -1.08 0.16
N PHE A 37 12.91 -1.85 1.22
CA PHE A 37 11.86 -2.39 2.09
C PHE A 37 11.10 -1.31 2.86
N ILE A 38 11.78 -0.24 3.28
CA ILE A 38 11.13 0.91 3.92
C ILE A 38 10.20 1.63 2.92
N CYS A 39 10.66 1.85 1.69
CA CYS A 39 9.84 2.43 0.62
C CYS A 39 8.61 1.56 0.29
N ALA A 40 8.78 0.24 0.26
CA ALA A 40 7.67 -0.71 0.11
C ALA A 40 6.67 -0.58 1.26
N PHE A 41 7.16 -0.54 2.51
CA PHE A 41 6.33 -0.43 3.71
C PHE A 41 5.47 0.85 3.70
N PHE A 42 6.05 2.01 3.40
CA PHE A 42 5.28 3.26 3.33
C PHE A 42 4.24 3.26 2.20
N SER A 43 4.57 2.64 1.07
CA SER A 43 3.63 2.50 -0.06
C SER A 43 2.43 1.62 0.33
N PHE A 44 2.68 0.50 1.03
CA PHE A 44 1.60 -0.35 1.56
C PHE A 44 0.79 0.33 2.67
N ALA A 45 1.44 1.05 3.58
CA ALA A 45 0.76 1.80 4.63
C ALA A 45 -0.18 2.87 4.06
N ALA A 46 0.25 3.58 3.01
CA ALA A 46 -0.58 4.52 2.28
C ALA A 46 -1.79 3.82 1.63
N CYS A 47 -1.57 2.69 0.95
CA CYS A 47 -2.65 1.88 0.39
C CYS A 47 -3.68 1.47 1.45
N ILE A 48 -3.23 0.94 2.59
CA ILE A 48 -4.11 0.50 3.69
C ILE A 48 -4.94 1.68 4.23
N ARG A 49 -4.35 2.86 4.39
CA ARG A 49 -5.08 4.06 4.84
C ARG A 49 -6.26 4.38 3.93
N TYR A 50 -6.05 4.32 2.60
CA TYR A 50 -7.13 4.53 1.63
C TYR A 50 -8.19 3.43 1.66
N VAL A 51 -7.78 2.17 1.80
CA VAL A 51 -8.73 1.04 1.92
C VAL A 51 -9.61 1.19 3.17
N ILE A 52 -9.02 1.56 4.30
CA ILE A 52 -9.76 1.79 5.56
C ILE A 52 -10.73 2.96 5.42
N GLN A 53 -10.31 4.08 4.83
CA GLN A 53 -11.19 5.23 4.62
C GLN A 53 -12.39 4.87 3.74
N ASN A 54 -12.16 4.17 2.64
CA ASN A 54 -13.22 3.71 1.74
C ASN A 54 -14.15 2.68 2.43
N ALA A 55 -13.59 1.76 3.21
CA ALA A 55 -14.38 0.79 3.97
C ALA A 55 -15.28 1.49 5.02
N LEU A 56 -14.74 2.45 5.78
CA LEU A 56 -15.49 3.23 6.76
C LEU A 56 -16.59 4.08 6.11
N PHE A 57 -16.32 4.68 4.94
CA PHE A 57 -17.33 5.42 4.17
C PHE A 57 -18.49 4.53 3.75
N LYS A 58 -18.21 3.37 3.15
CA LYS A 58 -19.24 2.40 2.77
C LYS A 58 -20.01 1.88 3.97
N LEU A 59 -19.35 1.66 5.10
CA LEU A 59 -19.99 1.20 6.32
C LEU A 59 -20.94 2.26 6.88
N LYS A 60 -20.53 3.54 6.86
CA LYS A 60 -21.38 4.67 7.26
C LYS A 60 -22.59 4.83 6.34
N GLU A 61 -22.41 4.71 5.03
CA GLU A 61 -23.49 4.77 4.04
C GLU A 61 -24.51 3.65 4.26
N SER A 62 -24.06 2.40 4.41
CA SER A 62 -24.92 1.25 4.68
C SER A 62 -25.64 1.32 6.02
N LEU A 63 -25.05 1.98 7.03
CA LEU A 63 -25.71 2.22 8.31
C LEU A 63 -26.81 3.29 8.18
N ASN A 64 -26.59 4.31 7.34
CA ASN A 64 -27.53 5.40 7.12
C ASN A 64 -28.75 4.97 6.27
N GLU A 65 -28.60 4.02 5.34
CA GLU A 65 -29.73 3.44 4.59
C GLU A 65 -30.66 2.55 5.44
N ARG A 66 -30.24 2.17 6.66
CA ARG A 66 -31.04 1.33 7.57
C ARG A 66 -31.72 2.11 8.71
N SER A 67 -31.54 3.43 8.79
CA SER A 67 -32.21 4.31 9.75
C SER A 67 -33.34 5.09 9.10
#